data_AF-A0A235HR13-F1
#
_entry.id   AF-A0A235HR13-F1
#
_cell.length_a   1.000
_cell.length_b   1.000
_cell.length_c   1.000
_cell.angle_alpha   90.00
_cell.angle_beta   90.00
_cell.angle_gamma   90.00
#
_symmetry.space_group_name_H-M   'P 1'
#
loop_
_entity.id
_entity.type
_entity.pdbx_description
1 polymer ?
#
loop_
_entity_poly.entity_id
_entity_poly.type
_entity_poly.pdbx_seq_one_letter_code
_entity_poly.pdbx_strand_id
1 'polypeptide(L)'
;MSNTSSSLMKNKFLLTLTATVIGGSAIFGFANLASAGDVSAGPIWSNEHAKQVCPQVCSSVGLKWDGNWYTNVPGKNSVCSCVSK
;
A
#
# COMPACT_ATOMS: atom_id res chain seq x y z
N MET A 1 7.94 57.30 40.67
CA MET A 1 6.51 57.47 40.33
C MET A 1 6.13 56.26 39.49
N SER A 2 5.57 55.20 40.07
CA SER A 2 4.14 55.10 40.46
C SER A 2 3.28 55.06 39.19
N ASN A 3 3.10 53.89 38.58
CA ASN A 3 2.05 52.91 38.91
C ASN A 3 0.63 53.44 38.67
N THR A 4 -0.04 52.91 37.65
CA THR A 4 -1.49 52.69 37.68
C THR A 4 -1.80 51.34 37.02
N SER A 5 -2.04 50.33 37.86
CA SER A 5 -2.56 49.03 37.43
C SER A 5 -4.08 49.01 37.43
N SER A 6 -4.70 48.33 36.46
CA SER A 6 -6.10 47.87 36.38
C SER A 6 -6.21 46.98 35.13
N SER A 7 -6.97 45.88 35.00
CA SER A 7 -7.77 45.02 35.90
C SER A 7 -8.25 43.80 35.05
N LEU A 8 -8.62 42.60 35.54
CA LEU A 8 -8.61 42.00 36.90
C LEU A 8 -8.77 40.46 36.81
N MET A 9 -7.77 39.66 37.23
CA MET A 9 -7.90 38.24 37.68
C MET A 9 -8.41 37.16 36.67
N LYS A 10 -8.34 35.83 36.88
CA LYS A 10 -7.44 34.86 37.58
C LYS A 10 -7.91 33.45 37.15
N ASN A 11 -7.07 32.63 36.51
CA ASN A 11 -7.04 31.16 36.64
C ASN A 11 -5.81 30.63 35.90
N LYS A 12 -4.71 30.23 36.55
CA LYS A 12 -4.58 29.00 37.37
C LYS A 12 -5.25 27.78 36.73
N PHE A 13 -4.57 27.15 35.77
CA PHE A 13 -4.18 25.76 35.99
C PHE A 13 -2.91 25.38 35.22
N LEU A 14 -1.95 24.76 35.92
CA LEU A 14 -0.74 24.19 35.36
C LEU A 14 -1.05 22.76 34.88
N LEU A 15 -1.11 22.54 33.57
CA LEU A 15 -0.95 21.22 32.95
C LEU A 15 -0.10 21.42 31.68
N THR A 16 1.23 21.36 31.80
CA THR A 16 2.07 20.15 31.65
C THR A 16 2.13 19.62 30.22
N LEU A 17 3.38 19.39 29.78
CA LEU A 17 3.76 18.93 28.46
C LEU A 17 2.94 17.71 27.99
N THR A 18 2.49 17.74 26.75
CA THR A 18 2.88 16.72 25.76
C THR A 18 2.65 17.28 24.36
N ALA A 19 3.72 17.52 23.61
CA ALA A 19 3.62 17.58 22.16
C ALA A 19 3.45 16.12 21.68
N THR A 20 2.22 15.61 21.74
CA THR A 20 1.93 14.27 21.23
C THR A 20 2.15 14.29 19.73
N VAL A 21 3.23 13.66 19.28
CA VAL A 21 3.48 13.32 17.88
C VAL A 21 2.45 12.28 17.43
N ILE A 22 1.24 12.72 17.14
CA ILE A 22 0.17 11.86 16.63
C ILE A 22 0.55 11.45 15.20
N GLY A 23 0.79 10.15 15.00
CA GLY A 23 0.73 9.55 13.66
C GLY A 23 2.03 9.60 12.85
N GLY A 24 3.18 9.31 13.46
CA GLY A 24 4.37 8.89 12.72
C GLY A 24 4.17 7.55 12.01
N SER A 25 3.42 7.52 10.89
CA SER A 25 3.24 6.38 9.99
C SER A 25 2.63 6.82 8.64
N ALA A 26 3.18 7.86 8.03
CA ALA A 26 3.11 8.00 6.57
C ALA A 26 4.06 6.97 5.94
N ILE A 27 3.71 5.68 6.05
CA ILE A 27 4.34 4.65 5.24
C ILE A 27 3.81 4.87 3.83
N PHE A 28 4.50 5.75 3.10
CA PHE A 28 4.47 5.78 1.64
C PHE A 28 4.93 4.40 1.19
N GLY A 29 3.97 3.50 1.00
CA GLY A 29 4.25 2.16 0.49
C GLY A 29 4.90 2.33 -0.87
N PHE A 30 6.21 2.08 -0.93
CA PHE A 30 6.89 1.94 -2.20
C PHE A 30 6.22 0.74 -2.88
N ALA A 31 5.34 1.02 -3.84
CA ALA A 31 4.81 -0.02 -4.70
C ALA A 31 6.03 -0.75 -5.27
N ASN A 32 6.05 -2.08 -5.14
CA ASN A 32 7.17 -2.87 -5.63
C ASN A 32 7.21 -2.73 -7.15
N LEU A 33 7.98 -1.77 -7.64
CA LEU A 33 8.27 -1.59 -9.06
C LEU A 33 9.29 -2.63 -9.52
N ALA A 34 9.00 -3.89 -9.21
CA ALA A 34 9.53 -4.99 -9.96
C ALA A 34 9.10 -4.80 -11.41
N SER A 35 9.98 -5.12 -12.35
CA SER A 35 9.70 -5.09 -13.79
C SER A 35 8.73 -6.22 -14.14
N ALA A 36 7.46 -5.99 -13.82
CA ALA A 36 6.35 -6.90 -14.07
C ALA A 36 5.93 -6.80 -15.54
N GLY A 37 6.11 -7.88 -16.27
CA GLY A 37 5.43 -8.13 -17.54
C GLY A 37 4.09 -8.80 -17.27
N ASP A 38 3.01 -8.19 -17.76
CA ASP A 38 1.68 -8.79 -17.76
C ASP A 38 1.59 -9.88 -18.83
N VAL A 39 1.52 -11.15 -18.43
CA VAL A 39 1.45 -12.30 -19.34
C VAL A 39 0.04 -12.88 -19.37
N SER A 40 -0.53 -13.01 -20.58
CA SER A 40 -1.84 -13.66 -20.77
C SER A 40 -1.81 -15.11 -20.31
N ALA A 41 -2.81 -15.50 -19.52
CA ALA A 41 -2.93 -16.82 -18.90
C ALA A 41 -4.24 -17.54 -19.27
N GLY A 42 -5.04 -16.98 -20.19
CA GLY A 42 -6.39 -17.46 -20.46
C GLY A 42 -7.37 -17.19 -19.30
N PRO A 43 -8.55 -17.83 -19.27
CA PRO A 43 -9.58 -17.55 -18.26
C PRO A 43 -9.19 -18.13 -16.88
N ILE A 44 -9.00 -17.26 -15.89
CA ILE A 44 -8.80 -17.65 -14.49
C ILE A 44 -10.09 -17.44 -13.69
N TRP A 45 -10.57 -18.52 -13.07
CA TRP A 45 -11.86 -18.55 -12.34
C TRP A 45 -11.74 -18.29 -10.84
N SER A 46 -10.54 -18.42 -10.25
CA SER A 46 -10.32 -18.24 -8.82
C SER A 46 -8.85 -17.97 -8.49
N ASN A 47 -8.59 -17.43 -7.28
CA ASN A 47 -7.23 -17.27 -6.76
C ASN A 47 -6.46 -18.60 -6.67
N GLU A 48 -7.13 -19.72 -6.41
CA GLU A 48 -6.47 -21.02 -6.34
C GLU A 48 -6.04 -21.51 -7.74
N HIS A 49 -6.87 -21.28 -8.75
CA HIS A 49 -6.51 -21.54 -10.15
C HIS A 49 -5.35 -20.64 -10.60
N ALA A 50 -5.31 -19.38 -10.17
CA ALA A 50 -4.19 -18.47 -10.44
C ALA A 50 -2.86 -19.02 -9.89
N LYS A 51 -2.85 -19.55 -8.66
CA LYS A 51 -1.64 -20.17 -8.06
C LYS A 51 -1.13 -21.39 -8.81
N GLN A 52 -1.99 -22.08 -9.55
CA GLN A 52 -1.60 -23.24 -10.37
C GLN A 52 -1.10 -22.79 -11.75
N VAL A 53 -1.81 -21.87 -12.41
CA VAL A 53 -1.54 -21.44 -13.78
C VAL A 53 -0.40 -20.41 -13.84
N CYS A 54 -0.45 -19.34 -13.04
CA CYS A 54 0.46 -18.21 -13.17
C CYS A 54 1.94 -18.57 -12.99
N PRO A 55 2.35 -19.44 -12.04
CA PRO A 55 3.75 -19.88 -11.95
C PRO A 55 4.26 -20.56 -13.23
N GLN A 56 3.42 -21.37 -13.88
CA GLN A 56 3.78 -22.05 -15.12
C GLN A 56 3.86 -21.08 -16.30
N VAL A 57 2.87 -20.16 -16.42
CA VAL A 57 2.83 -19.11 -17.45
C VAL A 57 4.05 -18.18 -17.35
N CYS A 58 4.37 -17.68 -16.15
CA CYS A 58 5.56 -16.85 -15.96
C CYS A 58 6.86 -17.64 -16.22
N SER A 59 6.95 -18.89 -15.76
CA SER A 59 8.14 -19.72 -15.99
C SER A 59 8.39 -20.03 -17.47
N SER A 60 7.33 -20.14 -18.27
CA SER A 60 7.41 -20.34 -19.73
C SER A 60 8.15 -19.21 -20.45
N VAL A 61 8.05 -17.98 -19.93
CA VAL A 61 8.76 -16.78 -20.45
C VAL A 61 10.02 -16.44 -19.64
N GLY A 62 10.50 -17.33 -18.76
CA GLY A 62 11.70 -17.12 -17.94
C GLY A 62 11.52 -16.17 -16.75
N LEU A 63 10.28 -15.80 -16.43
CA LEU A 63 9.93 -14.91 -15.32
C LEU A 63 9.39 -15.69 -14.12
N LYS A 64 9.19 -14.99 -12.99
CA LYS A 64 8.64 -15.53 -11.75
C LYS A 64 7.31 -14.85 -11.47
N TRP A 65 6.28 -15.59 -11.08
CA TRP A 65 5.02 -14.99 -10.64
C TRP A 65 5.23 -14.26 -9.31
N ASP A 66 4.76 -13.02 -9.19
CA ASP A 66 4.87 -12.24 -7.94
C ASP A 66 3.69 -12.46 -6.97
N GLY A 67 2.68 -13.21 -7.40
CA GLY A 67 1.44 -13.46 -6.65
C GLY A 67 0.24 -12.64 -7.15
N ASN A 68 0.45 -11.64 -8.01
CA ASN A 68 -0.61 -10.80 -8.54
C ASN A 68 -1.16 -11.34 -9.87
N TRP A 69 -2.46 -11.22 -10.05
CA TRP A 69 -3.16 -11.54 -11.29
C TRP A 69 -4.45 -10.71 -11.36
N TYR A 70 -4.94 -10.47 -12.57
CA TYR A 70 -6.21 -9.79 -12.77
C TYR A 70 -6.94 -10.32 -14.01
N THR A 71 -8.25 -10.10 -14.07
CA THR A 71 -9.07 -10.48 -15.23
C THR A 71 -9.30 -9.27 -16.11
N ASN A 72 -8.74 -9.28 -17.32
CA ASN A 72 -8.92 -8.22 -18.31
C ASN A 72 -10.29 -8.37 -19.01
N VAL A 73 -10.64 -9.60 -19.41
CA VAL A 73 -11.95 -9.91 -20.02
C VAL A 73 -12.59 -11.08 -19.28
N PRO A 74 -13.74 -10.88 -18.58
CA PRO A 74 -14.37 -11.92 -17.78
C PRO A 74 -14.75 -13.14 -18.63
N GLY A 75 -14.39 -14.33 -18.15
CA GLY A 75 -14.63 -15.59 -18.83
C GLY A 75 -13.83 -15.81 -20.14
N LYS A 76 -12.89 -14.91 -20.50
CA LYS A 76 -12.06 -15.07 -21.70
C LYS A 76 -10.55 -14.95 -21.44
N ASN A 77 -10.12 -13.90 -20.74
CA ASN A 77 -8.70 -13.63 -20.55
C ASN A 77 -8.40 -12.95 -19.21
N SER A 78 -7.58 -13.63 -18.41
CA SER A 78 -6.88 -13.12 -17.25
C SER A 78 -5.39 -13.03 -17.54
N VAL A 79 -4.69 -12.24 -16.72
CA VAL A 79 -3.30 -11.84 -16.90
C VAL A 79 -2.57 -12.05 -15.58
N CYS A 80 -1.40 -12.67 -15.64
CA CYS A 80 -0.53 -12.89 -14.49
C CYS A 80 0.59 -11.85 -14.50
N SER A 81 0.85 -11.24 -13.35
CA SER A 81 1.99 -10.33 -13.17
C SER A 81 3.26 -11.17 -13.00
N CYS A 82 4.16 -11.09 -13.98
CA CYS A 82 5.37 -11.88 -14.03
C CYS A 82 6.60 -10.97 -13.91
N VAL A 83 7.40 -11.14 -12.86
CA VAL A 83 8.57 -10.32 -12.57
C VAL A 83 9.89 -11.04 -12.90
N SER A 84 10.95 -10.27 -13.14
CA SER A 84 12.31 -10.81 -13.23
C SER A 84 12.69 -11.54 -11.93
N LYS A 85 13.47 -12.62 -12.05
CA LYS A 85 13.67 -13.60 -10.96
C LYS A 85 14.50 -13.07 -9.79
#